data_AF-A0A955T717-F1
#
_entry.id   AF-A0A955T717-F1
#
_cell.length_a   1.000
_cell.length_b   1.000
_cell.length_c   1.000
_cell.angle_alpha   90.00
_cell.angle_beta   90.00
_cell.angle_gamma   90.00
#
_symmetry.space_group_name_H-M   'P 1'
#
loop_
_entity.id
_entity.type
_entity.pdbx_description
1 polymer ?
#
loop_
_entity_poly.entity_id
_entity_poly.type
_entity_poly.pdbx_seq_one_letter_code
_entity_poly.pdbx_strand_id
1 'polypeptide(L)'
;MSTTENAVEPRTAPKPQPMRVSRSGRKPILAVTLGDAAGVGPELCLHLLNRVAEEELPYHVAVIGDIEILLRVSAEMDRDFRPHVLVREEFEETEEKAKLFKQHGSFVIDTPWLKDKNVEPGCVQKTCGKAAGEFIRYAVEGVLAGTFDGILTAPINKESLHLGGFDFP
;
A
#
# COMPACT_ATOMS: atom_id res chain seq x y z
N MET A 1 -8.09 43.22 22.40
CA MET A 1 -7.08 42.60 21.51
C MET A 1 -7.76 41.42 20.86
N SER A 2 -7.95 41.49 19.54
CA SER A 2 -8.67 40.52 18.72
C SER A 2 -7.69 39.46 18.24
N THR A 3 -7.94 38.19 18.57
CA THR A 3 -7.28 37.04 17.94
C THR A 3 -8.37 36.18 17.32
N THR A 4 -8.59 36.37 16.02
CA THR A 4 -9.43 35.50 15.19
C THR A 4 -8.66 34.21 14.91
N GLU A 5 -9.12 33.11 15.51
CA GLU A 5 -8.77 31.75 15.11
C GLU A 5 -9.36 31.47 13.72
N ASN A 6 -8.48 31.29 12.74
CA ASN A 6 -8.87 30.75 11.43
C ASN A 6 -9.12 29.26 11.59
N ALA A 7 -10.39 28.88 11.76
CA ALA A 7 -10.82 27.50 11.64
C ALA A 7 -10.58 27.02 10.21
N VAL A 8 -9.72 26.01 10.05
CA VAL A 8 -9.51 25.31 8.77
C VAL A 8 -10.77 24.50 8.49
N GLU A 9 -11.54 24.89 7.48
CA GLU A 9 -12.73 24.13 7.07
C GLU A 9 -12.34 22.69 6.65
N PRO A 10 -13.13 21.68 7.03
CA PRO A 10 -12.86 20.30 6.65
C PRO A 10 -12.95 20.16 5.13
N ARG A 11 -11.85 19.73 4.49
CA ARG A 11 -11.83 19.43 3.06
C ARG A 11 -12.85 18.32 2.80
N THR A 12 -13.92 18.66 2.09
CA THR A 12 -14.92 17.67 1.68
C THR A 12 -14.27 16.68 0.73
N ALA A 13 -14.16 15.42 1.17
CA ALA A 13 -13.71 14.34 0.29
C ALA A 13 -14.61 14.29 -0.97
N PRO A 14 -14.04 14.09 -2.16
CA PRO A 14 -14.84 13.95 -3.38
C PRO A 14 -15.84 12.81 -3.21
N LYS A 15 -17.08 13.00 -3.72
CA LYS A 15 -18.11 11.97 -3.66
C LYS A 15 -17.60 10.68 -4.34
N PRO A 16 -17.70 9.50 -3.69
CA PRO A 16 -17.29 8.25 -4.30
C PRO A 16 -18.13 8.03 -5.56
N GLN A 17 -17.49 8.06 -6.72
CA GLN A 17 -18.14 7.70 -7.96
C GLN A 17 -18.33 6.18 -7.99
N PRO A 18 -19.45 5.67 -8.54
CA PRO A 18 -19.64 4.24 -8.70
C PRO A 18 -18.46 3.66 -9.48
N MET A 19 -17.89 2.58 -8.94
CA MET A 19 -16.71 1.91 -9.49
C MET A 19 -16.98 1.60 -10.97
N ARG A 20 -16.30 2.34 -11.86
CA ARG A 20 -16.39 2.12 -13.30
C ARG A 20 -15.69 0.81 -13.57
N VAL A 21 -16.43 -0.29 -13.69
CA VAL A 21 -15.87 -1.53 -14.24
C VAL A 21 -15.32 -1.14 -15.60
N SER A 22 -13.99 -1.15 -15.72
CA SER A 22 -13.29 -0.82 -16.94
C SER A 22 -13.91 -1.63 -18.07
N ARG A 23 -14.59 -0.93 -18.98
CA ARG A 23 -14.97 -1.45 -20.30
C ARG A 23 -13.74 -1.65 -21.20
N SER A 24 -12.53 -1.39 -20.71
CA SER A 24 -11.28 -1.62 -21.42
C SER A 24 -10.79 -3.03 -21.11
N GLY A 25 -10.40 -3.78 -22.14
CA GLY A 25 -9.93 -5.18 -22.04
C GLY A 25 -8.59 -5.36 -21.33
N ARG A 26 -8.23 -4.48 -20.38
CA ARG A 26 -7.07 -4.64 -19.48
C ARG A 26 -7.53 -5.18 -18.13
N LYS A 27 -6.65 -5.95 -17.48
CA LYS A 27 -6.88 -6.43 -16.11
C LYS A 27 -6.93 -5.25 -15.13
N PRO A 28 -7.83 -5.26 -14.14
CA PRO A 28 -7.83 -4.26 -13.07
C PRO A 28 -6.56 -4.39 -12.22
N ILE A 29 -6.09 -3.27 -11.70
CA ILE A 29 -4.94 -3.18 -10.81
C ILE A 29 -5.44 -2.88 -9.39
N LEU A 30 -5.11 -3.76 -8.45
CA LEU A 30 -5.46 -3.62 -7.05
C LEU A 30 -4.26 -3.07 -6.25
N ALA A 31 -4.45 -1.93 -5.59
CA ALA A 31 -3.52 -1.44 -4.60
C ALA A 31 -3.68 -2.26 -3.32
N VAL A 32 -2.62 -2.98 -2.92
CA VAL A 32 -2.62 -3.81 -1.72
C VAL A 32 -1.74 -3.14 -0.68
N THR A 33 -2.31 -2.66 0.43
CA THR A 33 -1.47 -2.07 1.50
C THR A 33 -0.84 -3.16 2.34
N LEU A 34 0.45 -3.04 2.69
CA LEU A 34 1.18 -4.00 3.54
C LEU A 34 0.52 -4.22 4.92
N GLY A 35 -0.20 -3.23 5.42
CA GLY A 35 -0.85 -3.26 6.74
C GLY A 35 0.12 -2.89 7.85
N ASP A 36 -0.11 -3.43 9.05
CA ASP A 36 0.84 -3.30 10.16
C ASP A 36 2.02 -4.26 9.92
N ALA A 37 3.23 -3.71 9.79
CA ALA A 37 4.45 -4.46 9.54
C ALA A 37 4.91 -5.37 10.71
N ALA A 38 4.40 -5.13 11.92
CA ALA A 38 4.57 -6.04 13.05
C ALA A 38 3.45 -7.10 13.12
N GLY A 39 2.41 -6.99 12.31
CA GLY A 39 1.35 -7.99 12.18
C GLY A 39 1.66 -9.04 11.11
N VAL A 40 0.63 -9.77 10.69
CA VAL A 40 0.72 -10.82 9.64
C VAL A 40 0.58 -10.29 8.21
N GLY A 41 0.44 -8.97 8.04
CA GLY A 41 0.23 -8.33 6.74
C GLY A 41 1.36 -8.57 5.74
N PRO A 42 2.65 -8.46 6.14
CA PRO A 42 3.79 -8.79 5.29
C PRO A 42 3.77 -10.21 4.71
N GLU A 43 3.47 -11.22 5.51
CA GLU A 43 3.41 -12.64 5.12
C GLU A 43 2.30 -12.86 4.09
N LEU A 44 1.13 -12.26 4.31
CA LEU A 44 0.01 -12.33 3.38
C LEU A 44 0.33 -11.65 2.04
N CYS A 45 1.00 -10.50 2.08
CA CYS A 45 1.43 -9.80 0.87
C CYS A 45 2.49 -10.59 0.11
N LEU A 46 3.45 -11.21 0.81
CA LEU A 46 4.44 -12.09 0.22
C LEU A 46 3.79 -13.29 -0.49
N HIS A 47 2.85 -13.96 0.18
CA HIS A 47 2.09 -15.05 -0.42
C HIS A 47 1.30 -14.61 -1.65
N LEU A 48 0.66 -13.45 -1.60
CA LEU A 48 -0.06 -12.89 -2.74
C LEU A 48 0.89 -12.61 -3.91
N LEU A 49 2.04 -11.99 -3.65
CA LEU A 49 3.06 -11.66 -4.67
C LEU A 49 3.63 -12.92 -5.34
N ASN A 50 3.90 -13.98 -4.58
CA ASN A 50 4.34 -15.25 -5.15
C ASN A 50 3.23 -15.89 -5.99
N ARG A 51 1.99 -15.88 -5.50
CA ARG A 51 0.86 -16.43 -6.25
C ARG A 51 0.63 -15.71 -7.59
N VAL A 52 0.68 -14.38 -7.63
CA VAL A 52 0.52 -13.62 -8.90
C VAL A 52 1.73 -13.75 -9.83
N ALA A 53 2.89 -14.15 -9.32
CA ALA A 53 4.07 -14.43 -10.14
C ALA A 53 4.01 -15.84 -10.77
N GLU A 54 3.36 -16.79 -10.08
CA GLU A 54 3.22 -18.19 -10.52
C GLU A 54 1.94 -18.44 -11.33
N GLU A 55 0.86 -17.70 -11.06
CA GLU A 55 -0.46 -17.88 -11.65
C GLU A 55 -0.92 -16.65 -12.46
N GLU A 56 -1.54 -16.91 -13.61
CA GLU A 56 -2.20 -15.88 -14.41
C GLU A 56 -3.58 -15.54 -13.82
N LEU A 57 -3.63 -14.54 -12.94
CA LEU A 57 -4.87 -14.09 -12.30
C LEU A 57 -5.63 -13.05 -13.14
N PRO A 58 -6.96 -12.88 -12.95
CA PRO A 58 -7.75 -11.90 -13.71
C PRO A 58 -7.51 -10.44 -13.27
N TYR A 59 -6.49 -10.18 -12.46
CA TYR A 59 -6.12 -8.86 -11.92
C TYR A 59 -4.61 -8.78 -11.72
N HIS A 60 -4.12 -7.56 -11.57
CA HIS A 60 -2.75 -7.22 -11.18
C HIS A 60 -2.74 -6.66 -9.76
N VAL A 61 -1.60 -6.78 -9.07
CA VAL A 61 -1.44 -6.24 -7.71
C VAL A 61 -0.25 -5.31 -7.62
N ALA A 62 -0.45 -4.18 -6.94
CA ALA A 62 0.61 -3.27 -6.54
C ALA A 62 0.66 -3.24 -5.01
N VAL A 63 1.62 -3.95 -4.41
CA VAL A 63 1.79 -3.96 -2.95
C VAL A 63 2.48 -2.67 -2.53
N ILE A 64 1.78 -1.84 -1.77
CA ILE A 64 2.30 -0.60 -1.18
C ILE A 64 2.83 -0.94 0.20
N GLY A 65 4.15 -0.88 0.36
CA GLY A 65 4.82 -1.32 1.57
C GLY A 65 6.28 -0.92 1.61
N ASP A 66 6.98 -1.46 2.59
CA ASP A 66 8.43 -1.31 2.72
C ASP A 66 9.10 -2.62 2.25
N ILE A 67 9.96 -2.53 1.24
CA ILE A 67 10.60 -3.72 0.65
C ILE A 67 11.51 -4.45 1.63
N GLU A 68 12.15 -3.74 2.56
CA GLU A 68 13.05 -4.36 3.54
C GLU A 68 12.27 -5.30 4.48
N ILE A 69 11.02 -4.96 4.81
CA ILE A 69 10.13 -5.82 5.61
C ILE A 69 9.77 -7.08 4.84
N LEU A 70 9.40 -6.97 3.56
CA LEU A 70 9.05 -8.13 2.74
C LEU A 70 10.25 -9.06 2.50
N LEU A 71 11.44 -8.49 2.27
CA LEU A 71 12.69 -9.27 2.13
C LEU A 71 13.03 -10.02 3.43
N ARG A 72 12.91 -9.35 4.59
CA ARG A 72 13.12 -9.98 5.90
C ARG A 72 12.16 -11.15 6.10
N VAL A 73 10.86 -10.93 5.89
CA VAL A 73 9.83 -11.97 6.06
C VAL A 73 10.06 -13.13 5.09
N SER A 74 10.46 -12.85 3.85
CA SER A 74 10.81 -13.89 2.89
C SER A 74 11.97 -14.77 3.36
N ALA A 75 13.00 -14.17 3.95
CA ALA A 75 14.14 -14.90 4.51
C ALA A 75 13.73 -15.73 5.74
N GLU A 76 12.92 -15.18 6.64
CA GLU A 76 12.40 -15.89 7.82
C GLU A 76 11.51 -17.10 7.46
N MET A 77 10.78 -17.00 6.35
CA MET A 77 9.89 -18.07 5.86
C MET A 77 10.58 -19.09 4.94
N ASP A 78 11.87 -18.91 4.64
CA ASP A 78 12.62 -19.68 3.64
C ASP A 78 11.88 -19.78 2.29
N ARG A 79 11.43 -18.63 1.80
CA ARG A 79 10.73 -18.50 0.52
C ARG A 79 11.57 -17.70 -0.46
N ASP A 80 11.58 -18.15 -1.71
CA ASP A 80 12.14 -17.33 -2.78
C ASP A 80 11.20 -16.15 -3.07
N PHE A 81 11.80 -14.99 -3.25
CA PHE A 81 11.09 -13.74 -3.50
C PHE A 81 11.98 -12.82 -4.33
N ARG A 82 11.52 -12.51 -5.54
CA ARG A 82 12.19 -11.62 -6.50
C ARG A 82 11.15 -10.68 -7.11
N PRO A 83 10.57 -9.77 -6.32
CA PRO A 83 9.55 -8.87 -6.82
C PRO A 83 10.16 -7.89 -7.81
N HIS A 84 9.35 -7.43 -8.75
CA HIS A 84 9.59 -6.14 -9.38
C HIS A 84 9.32 -5.05 -8.35
N VAL A 85 10.29 -4.17 -8.12
CA VAL A 85 10.20 -3.08 -7.15
C VAL A 85 10.22 -1.77 -7.91
N LEU A 86 9.27 -0.90 -7.61
CA LEU A 86 9.22 0.47 -8.08
C LEU A 86 9.36 1.37 -6.87
N VAL A 87 10.25 2.35 -6.92
CA VAL A 87 10.33 3.35 -5.84
C VAL A 87 9.17 4.33 -6.01
N ARG A 88 8.55 4.78 -4.92
CA ARG A 88 7.40 5.69 -4.96
C ARG A 88 7.59 6.89 -5.90
N GLU A 89 8.76 7.54 -5.86
CA GLU A 89 9.07 8.71 -6.69
C GLU A 89 9.13 8.39 -8.18
N GLU A 90 9.43 7.14 -8.54
CA GLU A 90 9.40 6.65 -9.93
C GLU A 90 7.96 6.39 -10.42
N PHE A 91 6.99 6.51 -9.53
CA PHE A 91 5.57 6.27 -9.78
C PHE A 91 4.78 7.56 -10.02
N GLU A 92 5.39 8.56 -10.69
CA GLU A 92 4.66 9.70 -11.26
C GLU A 92 3.95 9.29 -12.57
N GLU A 93 2.85 9.96 -12.92
CA GLU A 93 1.96 9.57 -14.03
C GLU A 93 2.63 9.71 -15.40
N THR A 94 2.98 8.58 -16.02
CA THR A 94 3.37 8.52 -17.43
C THR A 94 2.79 7.27 -18.12
N GLU A 95 2.76 7.30 -19.46
CA GLU A 95 2.53 6.14 -20.34
C GLU A 95 3.40 4.91 -20.00
N GLU A 96 4.49 5.10 -19.25
CA GLU A 96 5.38 4.03 -18.80
C GLU A 96 4.72 3.15 -17.72
N LYS A 97 3.82 3.69 -16.87
CA LYS A 97 3.04 2.86 -15.93
C LYS A 97 2.25 1.78 -16.65
N ALA A 98 1.52 2.16 -17.70
CA ALA A 98 0.71 1.23 -18.48
C ALA A 98 1.56 0.14 -19.14
N LYS A 99 2.81 0.45 -19.52
CA LYS A 99 3.77 -0.54 -20.02
C LYS A 99 4.32 -1.43 -18.91
N LEU A 100 4.68 -0.88 -17.75
CA LEU A 100 5.17 -1.62 -16.59
C LEU A 100 4.14 -2.65 -16.10
N PHE A 101 2.88 -2.25 -15.94
CA PHE A 101 1.80 -3.18 -15.58
C PHE A 101 1.58 -4.27 -16.63
N LYS A 102 1.66 -3.93 -17.93
CA LYS A 102 1.55 -4.91 -19.01
C LYS A 102 2.74 -5.87 -19.07
N GLN A 103 3.93 -5.43 -18.70
CA GLN A 103 5.18 -6.20 -18.81
C GLN A 103 5.43 -7.09 -17.60
N HIS A 104 5.16 -6.57 -16.40
CA HIS A 104 5.54 -7.21 -15.14
C HIS A 104 4.34 -7.71 -14.34
N GLY A 105 3.13 -7.24 -14.67
CA GLY A 105 1.89 -7.60 -13.99
C GLY A 105 1.80 -7.02 -12.58
N SER A 106 2.67 -7.46 -11.67
CA SER A 106 2.59 -7.16 -10.25
C SER A 106 3.93 -6.68 -9.70
N PHE A 107 3.88 -5.76 -8.74
CA PHE A 107 5.09 -5.15 -8.17
C PHE A 107 4.88 -4.67 -6.74
N VAL A 108 6.00 -4.43 -6.05
CA VAL A 108 6.06 -3.69 -4.80
C VAL A 108 6.32 -2.22 -5.12
N ILE A 109 5.47 -1.33 -4.60
CA ILE A 109 5.76 0.09 -4.53
C ILE A 109 6.46 0.33 -3.20
N ASP A 110 7.77 0.52 -3.28
CA ASP A 110 8.59 0.73 -2.10
C ASP A 110 8.36 2.13 -1.53
N THR A 111 7.95 2.14 -0.27
CA THR A 111 7.70 3.30 0.56
C THR A 111 8.49 3.08 1.86
N PRO A 112 9.77 3.52 1.90
CA PRO A 112 10.73 3.12 2.95
C PRO A 112 10.50 3.85 4.28
N TRP A 113 9.24 3.86 4.77
CA TRP A 113 8.84 4.50 6.01
C TRP A 113 9.28 3.74 7.26
N LEU A 114 9.65 2.46 7.11
CA LEU A 114 10.18 1.61 8.17
C LEU A 114 11.68 1.36 8.04
N LYS A 115 12.32 1.91 7.00
CA LYS A 115 13.77 1.90 6.85
C LYS A 115 14.48 2.36 8.12
N ASP A 116 15.48 1.58 8.51
CA ASP A 116 16.28 1.76 9.74
C ASP A 116 15.45 1.75 11.04
N LYS A 117 14.22 1.23 11.02
CA LYS A 117 13.38 1.04 12.22
C LYS A 117 13.43 -0.40 12.68
N ASN A 118 13.47 -0.59 14.00
CA ASN A 118 13.25 -1.91 14.57
C ASN A 118 11.75 -2.25 14.50
N VAL A 119 11.40 -3.29 13.74
CA VAL A 119 10.04 -3.83 13.66
C VAL A 119 10.05 -5.20 14.34
N GLU A 120 9.36 -5.31 15.47
CA GLU A 120 9.26 -6.54 16.27
C GLU A 120 7.91 -7.21 16.01
N PRO A 121 7.89 -8.41 15.38
CA PRO A 121 6.65 -9.12 15.11
C PRO A 121 5.82 -9.36 16.38
N GLY A 122 4.52 -9.12 16.29
CA GLY A 122 3.56 -9.28 17.38
C GLY A 122 3.49 -8.12 18.38
N CYS A 123 4.32 -7.08 18.23
CA CYS A 123 4.35 -5.95 19.14
C CYS A 123 3.65 -4.71 18.57
N VAL A 124 2.88 -4.03 19.42
CA VAL A 124 2.29 -2.72 19.09
C VAL A 124 3.41 -1.69 18.98
N GLN A 125 3.48 -1.00 17.84
CA GLN A 125 4.55 -0.05 17.57
C GLN A 125 4.05 1.19 16.82
N LYS A 126 4.42 2.37 17.35
CA LYS A 126 4.12 3.68 16.76
C LYS A 126 4.59 3.82 15.31
N THR A 127 5.80 3.34 15.01
CA THR A 127 6.38 3.41 13.65
C THR A 127 5.59 2.56 12.66
N CYS A 128 5.18 1.36 13.07
CA CYS A 128 4.38 0.46 12.24
C CYS A 128 2.99 1.03 11.98
N GLY A 129 2.34 1.59 13.00
CA GLY A 129 1.06 2.27 12.82
C GLY A 129 1.13 3.50 11.92
N LYS A 130 2.18 4.31 12.08
CA LYS A 130 2.40 5.46 11.18
C LYS A 130 2.56 5.00 9.72
N ALA A 131 3.39 3.98 9.49
CA ALA A 131 3.60 3.42 8.16
C ALA A 131 2.30 2.84 7.57
N ALA A 132 1.55 2.07 8.37
CA ALA A 132 0.26 1.49 7.96
C ALA A 132 -0.74 2.56 7.48
N GLY A 133 -0.87 3.66 8.23
CA GLY A 133 -1.75 4.77 7.84
C GLY A 133 -1.28 5.48 6.57
N GLU A 134 0.03 5.63 6.39
CA GLU A 134 0.60 6.19 5.18
C GLU A 134 0.43 5.26 3.95
N PHE A 135 0.52 3.93 4.12
CA PHE A 135 0.26 2.97 3.03
C PHE A 135 -1.18 3.09 2.54
N ILE A 136 -2.13 3.20 3.47
CA ILE A 136 -3.56 3.43 3.18
C ILE A 136 -3.75 4.76 2.45
N ARG A 137 -3.16 5.84 2.95
CA ARG A 137 -3.25 7.16 2.32
C ARG A 137 -2.76 7.11 0.87
N TYR A 138 -1.61 6.48 0.62
CA TYR A 138 -1.07 6.33 -0.73
C TYR A 138 -1.98 5.50 -1.65
N ALA A 139 -2.56 4.40 -1.15
CA ALA A 139 -3.52 3.61 -1.91
C ALA A 139 -4.76 4.41 -2.29
N VAL A 140 -5.31 5.19 -1.34
CA VAL A 140 -6.46 6.07 -1.55
C VAL A 140 -6.15 7.14 -2.59
N GLU A 141 -5.00 7.82 -2.46
CA GLU A 141 -4.55 8.82 -3.44
C GLU A 141 -4.44 8.22 -4.84
N GLY A 142 -3.84 7.03 -4.96
CA GLY A 142 -3.70 6.35 -6.26
C GLY A 142 -5.03 5.92 -6.87
N VAL A 143 -6.00 5.46 -6.08
CA VAL A 143 -7.35 5.14 -6.59
C VAL A 143 -8.10 6.40 -7.01
N LEU A 144 -8.03 7.47 -6.22
CA LEU A 144 -8.68 8.74 -6.57
C LEU A 144 -8.09 9.37 -7.83
N ALA A 145 -6.79 9.17 -8.07
CA ALA A 145 -6.11 9.57 -9.30
C ALA A 145 -6.38 8.63 -10.50
N GLY A 146 -7.02 7.48 -10.29
CA GLY A 146 -7.25 6.47 -11.33
C GLY A 146 -6.01 5.65 -11.70
N THR A 147 -4.95 5.73 -10.89
CA THR A 147 -3.74 4.91 -11.02
C THR A 147 -4.02 3.44 -10.64
N PHE A 148 -4.90 3.22 -9.66
CA PHE A 148 -5.38 1.89 -9.27
C PHE A 148 -6.89 1.80 -9.44
N ASP A 149 -7.39 0.60 -9.71
CA ASP A 149 -8.82 0.35 -9.93
C ASP A 149 -9.55 -0.03 -8.63
N GLY A 150 -8.81 -0.36 -7.57
CA GLY A 150 -9.37 -0.70 -6.25
C GLY A 150 -8.30 -0.82 -5.16
N ILE A 151 -8.75 -0.92 -3.90
CA ILE A 151 -7.90 -1.07 -2.72
C ILE A 151 -8.23 -2.39 -2.04
N LEU A 152 -7.19 -3.13 -1.67
CA LEU A 152 -7.22 -4.23 -0.72
C LEU A 152 -6.30 -3.87 0.45
N THR A 153 -6.81 -3.99 1.68
CA THR A 153 -5.99 -3.69 2.86
C THR A 153 -5.62 -4.98 3.56
N ALA A 154 -4.32 -5.22 3.75
CA ALA A 154 -3.88 -6.20 4.72
C ALA A 154 -4.21 -5.73 6.15
N PRO A 155 -4.26 -6.64 7.14
CA PRO A 155 -4.65 -6.30 8.51
C PRO A 155 -3.79 -5.17 9.12
N ILE A 156 -4.45 -4.33 9.90
CA ILE A 156 -3.81 -3.28 10.69
C ILE A 156 -4.05 -3.50 12.19
N ASN A 157 -3.24 -2.86 13.03
CA ASN A 157 -3.50 -2.74 14.46
C ASN A 157 -3.98 -1.31 14.79
N LYS A 158 -5.17 -1.19 15.39
CA LYS A 158 -5.77 0.11 15.74
C LYS A 158 -5.00 0.86 16.82
N GLU A 159 -4.39 0.15 17.75
CA GLU A 159 -3.55 0.76 18.79
C GLU A 159 -2.26 1.32 18.19
N SER A 160 -1.59 0.55 17.32
CA SER A 160 -0.44 1.05 16.55
C SER A 160 -0.82 2.30 15.74
N LEU A 161 -1.93 2.27 15.00
CA LEU A 161 -2.40 3.39 14.18
C LEU A 161 -2.63 4.67 15.00
N HIS A 162 -3.33 4.56 16.14
CA HIS A 162 -3.52 5.68 17.06
C HIS A 162 -2.18 6.24 17.53
N LEU A 163 -1.24 5.39 17.97
CA LEU A 163 0.11 5.82 18.36
C LEU A 163 0.85 6.50 17.20
N GLY A 164 0.58 6.07 15.96
CA GLY A 164 1.10 6.62 14.72
C GLY A 164 0.55 8.01 14.34
N GLY A 165 -0.44 8.53 15.06
CA GLY A 165 -1.07 9.83 14.82
C GLY A 165 -2.33 9.77 13.97
N PHE A 166 -2.92 8.59 13.80
CA PHE A 166 -4.16 8.38 13.06
C PHE A 166 -5.32 8.17 14.06
N ASP A 167 -6.00 9.25 14.42
CA ASP A 167 -7.20 9.22 15.28
C ASP A 167 -8.44 8.84 14.45
N PHE A 168 -8.62 7.54 14.21
CA PHE A 168 -9.77 6.98 13.50
C PHE A 168 -10.40 5.82 14.28
N PRO A 169 -11.74 5.69 14.27
CA PRO A 169 -12.47 4.71 15.09
C PRO A 169 -12.23 3.23 14.74
#